data_AF-A0A537FHM5-F1
#
_entry.id   AF-A0A537FHM5-F1
#
_cell.length_a   1.000
_cell.length_b   1.000
_cell.length_c   1.000
_cell.angle_alpha   90.00
_cell.angle_beta   90.00
_cell.angle_gamma   90.00
#
_symmetry.space_group_name_H-M   'P 1'
#
loop_
_entity.id
_entity.type
_entity.pdbx_description
1 polymer ?
#
loop_
_entity_poly.entity_id
_entity_poly.type
_entity_poly.pdbx_seq_one_letter_code
_entity_poly.pdbx_strand_id
1 'polypeptide(L)'
;MLLVSGFPVPTRKVWSYPVDLMGRIDSAVGGYEVDVPLTKPTEMKGGEKAYLPVVKRLHDKSLQTAKLLIEWYNPDLFAMTLQGIDLVHHDFWKYMDRPDSPYSNVLRDWYINMDDAVGELRKLVGANTNVLLLSDHGSAPVSSALFVNKYLESNGLLTVKGPVKNKGDTYTKLRRWVLRNMPPGMVAGIYKITPDFVSHKLTASAAIERTLQGLIDNVDWDKTPAFSTGGHQAHIYVNYDLVDKLKDNQPSQTVDDLVKKLCNIMSELTDPKTGEKLRPIFHFKDETFKGPFQFEAPDLCVELFTKTEKIQVSPRLGTPELWSSSPHFSSIHTREGFWGIVGPNISPGVKLDAGLLDLAPTLLNLLGITPPSDCDGRVLDQIILSRS
;
A
#
# COMPACT_ATOMS: atom_id res chain seq x y z
N MET A 1 12.89 18.40 -15.49
CA MET A 1 12.30 17.48 -14.48
C MET A 1 13.21 16.29 -14.34
N LEU A 2 13.48 15.85 -13.11
CA LEU A 2 14.18 14.62 -12.80
C LEU A 2 13.19 13.66 -12.14
N LEU A 3 13.26 12.38 -12.50
CA LEU A 3 12.44 11.34 -11.88
C LEU A 3 13.31 10.13 -11.62
N VAL A 4 13.16 9.55 -10.43
CA VAL A 4 13.61 8.19 -10.11
C VAL A 4 12.39 7.45 -9.61
N SER A 5 12.00 6.39 -10.32
CA SER A 5 10.82 5.61 -10.01
C SER A 5 11.05 4.75 -8.76
N GLY A 6 10.04 4.69 -7.89
CA GLY A 6 9.94 3.72 -6.80
C GLY A 6 9.08 2.51 -7.19
N PHE A 7 8.85 1.59 -6.26
CA PHE A 7 7.94 0.45 -6.46
C PHE A 7 6.53 0.90 -6.92
N PRO A 8 5.87 0.17 -7.85
CA PRO A 8 6.33 -0.99 -8.59
C PRO A 8 6.96 -0.63 -9.95
N VAL A 9 8.25 -0.96 -10.15
CA VAL A 9 8.87 -0.96 -11.48
C VAL A 9 9.19 -2.39 -11.92
N PRO A 10 8.74 -2.82 -13.11
CA PRO A 10 9.17 -4.10 -13.67
C PRO A 10 10.69 -4.15 -13.81
N THR A 11 11.28 -5.30 -13.48
CA THR A 11 12.73 -5.49 -13.65
C THR A 11 13.16 -5.16 -15.07
N ARG A 12 14.30 -4.45 -15.21
CA ARG A 12 14.95 -4.07 -16.50
C ARG A 12 14.24 -3.02 -17.36
N LYS A 13 13.25 -2.30 -16.84
CA LYS A 13 12.71 -1.12 -17.51
C LYS A 13 13.45 0.15 -17.12
N VAL A 14 13.31 1.18 -17.96
CA VAL A 14 13.73 2.55 -17.65
C VAL A 14 13.04 2.99 -16.36
N TRP A 15 13.82 3.31 -15.34
CA TRP A 15 13.34 3.71 -14.01
C TRP A 15 13.75 5.13 -13.64
N SER A 16 14.34 5.89 -14.56
CA SER A 16 14.59 7.31 -14.34
C SER A 16 14.28 8.16 -15.58
N TYR A 17 14.12 9.45 -15.34
CA TYR A 17 14.12 10.48 -16.37
C TYR A 17 15.06 11.61 -15.97
N PRO A 18 15.96 12.07 -16.86
CA PRO A 18 16.27 11.47 -18.16
C PRO A 18 16.90 10.07 -18.04
N VAL A 19 16.99 9.32 -19.14
CA VAL A 19 17.40 7.90 -19.12
C VAL A 19 18.86 7.70 -18.71
N ASP A 20 19.73 8.65 -19.05
CA ASP A 20 21.16 8.66 -18.69
C ASP A 20 21.40 8.79 -17.18
N LEU A 21 20.41 9.31 -16.44
CA LEU A 21 20.46 9.37 -14.98
C LEU A 21 20.56 7.97 -14.34
N MET A 22 19.99 6.92 -14.96
CA MET A 22 20.06 5.54 -14.45
C MET A 22 21.52 5.11 -14.28
N GLY A 23 22.32 5.23 -15.34
CA GLY A 23 23.71 4.79 -15.34
C GLY A 23 24.58 5.60 -14.39
N ARG A 24 24.29 6.90 -14.24
CA ARG A 24 24.97 7.78 -13.29
C ARG A 24 24.69 7.37 -11.85
N ILE A 25 23.42 7.12 -11.48
CA ILE A 25 23.04 6.66 -10.15
C ILE A 25 23.63 5.28 -9.88
N ASP A 26 23.46 4.32 -10.80
CA ASP A 26 23.99 2.97 -10.67
C ASP A 26 25.49 2.97 -10.37
N SER A 27 26.25 3.79 -11.10
CA SER A 27 27.69 3.90 -10.89
C SER A 27 28.03 4.49 -9.52
N ALA A 28 27.24 5.44 -9.02
CA ALA A 28 27.51 6.15 -7.78
C ALA A 28 27.15 5.35 -6.52
N VAL A 29 26.14 4.46 -6.58
CA VAL A 29 25.64 3.71 -5.41
C VAL A 29 25.87 2.20 -5.50
N GLY A 30 26.66 1.73 -6.48
CA GLY A 30 26.95 0.31 -6.65
C GLY A 30 25.73 -0.50 -7.13
N GLY A 31 25.00 0.06 -8.09
CA GLY A 31 23.74 -0.44 -8.65
C GLY A 31 22.54 -0.06 -7.79
N TYR A 32 21.66 0.79 -8.30
CA TYR A 32 20.45 1.21 -7.63
C TYR A 32 19.47 0.04 -7.44
N GLU A 33 18.73 0.07 -6.35
CA GLU A 33 17.68 -0.90 -6.05
C GLU A 33 16.37 -0.13 -5.96
N VAL A 34 15.43 -0.45 -6.83
CA VAL A 34 14.10 0.19 -6.87
C VAL A 34 13.15 -0.41 -5.83
N ASP A 35 13.41 -1.66 -5.44
CA ASP A 35 12.60 -2.41 -4.49
C ASP A 35 13.40 -3.59 -3.90
N VAL A 36 12.89 -4.19 -2.83
CA VAL A 36 13.39 -5.47 -2.31
C VAL A 36 12.92 -6.65 -3.17
N PRO A 37 13.63 -7.80 -3.17
CA PRO A 37 13.11 -9.02 -3.76
C PRO A 37 11.72 -9.32 -3.21
N LEU A 38 10.77 -9.55 -4.11
CA LEU A 38 9.33 -9.64 -3.86
C LEU A 38 8.92 -10.92 -3.13
N THR A 39 9.53 -11.20 -1.98
CA THR A 39 9.37 -12.42 -1.22
C THR A 39 9.35 -12.09 0.26
N LYS A 40 8.39 -12.68 0.97
CA LYS A 40 8.30 -12.53 2.41
C LYS A 40 9.53 -13.08 3.12
N PRO A 41 9.88 -12.53 4.28
CA PRO A 41 10.91 -13.11 5.12
C PRO A 41 10.64 -14.59 5.42
N THR A 42 9.39 -14.95 5.71
CA THR A 42 8.99 -16.34 6.02
C THR A 42 9.18 -17.33 4.87
N GLU A 43 9.25 -16.85 3.63
CA GLU A 43 9.44 -17.66 2.42
C GLU A 43 10.91 -17.63 1.93
N MET A 44 11.72 -16.78 2.54
CA MET A 44 13.11 -16.53 2.17
C MET A 44 14.05 -17.46 2.94
N LYS A 45 15.05 -18.01 2.26
CA LYS A 45 16.14 -18.72 2.93
C LYS A 45 16.85 -17.78 3.91
N GLY A 46 16.89 -18.17 5.19
CA GLY A 46 17.45 -17.36 6.27
C GLY A 46 16.44 -16.43 6.95
N GLY A 47 15.18 -16.45 6.51
CA GLY A 47 14.07 -15.84 7.24
C GLY A 47 14.16 -14.32 7.38
N GLU A 48 13.56 -13.84 8.46
CA GLU A 48 13.62 -12.47 8.96
C GLU A 48 15.06 -11.93 9.05
N LYS A 49 16.02 -12.75 9.52
CA LYS A 49 17.43 -12.36 9.65
C LYS A 49 18.06 -12.02 8.29
N ALA A 50 17.71 -12.74 7.23
CA ALA A 50 18.23 -12.49 5.89
C ALA A 50 17.52 -11.32 5.18
N TYR A 51 16.30 -10.99 5.61
CA TYR A 51 15.50 -9.93 5.02
C TYR A 51 15.94 -8.53 5.47
N LEU A 52 16.20 -8.32 6.77
CA LEU A 52 16.56 -6.99 7.31
C LEU A 52 17.74 -6.31 6.60
N PRO A 53 18.86 -7.00 6.29
CA PRO A 53 19.97 -6.38 5.54
C PRO A 53 19.59 -5.98 4.11
N VAL A 54 18.60 -6.64 3.51
CA VAL A 54 18.12 -6.30 2.16
C VAL A 54 17.29 -5.02 2.21
N VAL A 55 16.37 -4.89 3.18
CA VAL A 55 15.61 -3.66 3.40
C VAL A 55 16.54 -2.50 3.76
N LYS A 56 17.53 -2.73 4.64
CA LYS A 56 18.52 -1.70 5.01
C LYS A 56 19.33 -1.22 3.80
N ARG A 57 19.75 -2.13 2.93
CA ARG A 57 20.47 -1.78 1.69
C ARG A 57 19.62 -0.94 0.74
N LEU A 58 18.33 -1.25 0.59
CA LEU A 58 17.39 -0.44 -0.20
C LEU A 58 17.28 0.98 0.39
N HIS A 59 17.08 1.09 1.70
CA HIS A 59 17.01 2.36 2.41
C HIS A 59 18.28 3.19 2.22
N ASP A 60 19.45 2.59 2.44
CA ASP A 60 20.74 3.28 2.34
C ASP A 60 21.02 3.78 0.92
N LYS A 61 20.72 2.96 -0.09
CA LYS A 61 20.85 3.37 -1.50
C LYS A 61 19.87 4.48 -1.88
N SER A 62 18.65 4.45 -1.35
CA SER A 62 17.66 5.49 -1.57
C SER A 62 18.08 6.82 -0.95
N LEU A 63 18.56 6.79 0.30
CA LEU A 63 19.08 7.97 0.99
C LEU A 63 20.33 8.54 0.29
N GLN A 64 21.28 7.68 -0.07
CA GLN A 64 22.49 8.09 -0.79
C GLN A 64 22.14 8.72 -2.15
N THR A 65 21.21 8.11 -2.88
CA THR A 65 20.74 8.64 -4.17
C THR A 65 20.08 10.00 -3.99
N ALA A 66 19.24 10.18 -2.97
CA ALA A 66 18.62 11.47 -2.68
C ALA A 66 19.66 12.57 -2.41
N LYS A 67 20.67 12.28 -1.57
CA LYS A 67 21.77 13.21 -1.29
C LYS A 67 22.51 13.61 -2.56
N LEU A 68 22.87 12.64 -3.40
CA LEU A 68 23.53 12.89 -4.67
C LEU A 68 22.68 13.72 -5.63
N LEU A 69 21.37 13.45 -5.73
CA LEU A 69 20.47 14.21 -6.59
C LEU A 69 20.33 15.67 -6.13
N ILE A 70 20.24 15.89 -4.81
CA ILE A 70 20.22 17.24 -4.23
C ILE A 70 21.53 17.97 -4.56
N GLU A 71 22.68 17.34 -4.36
CA GLU A 71 24.00 17.95 -4.62
C GLU A 71 24.25 18.20 -6.12
N TRP A 72 23.87 17.27 -7.00
CA TRP A 72 24.15 17.37 -8.42
C TRP A 72 23.30 18.42 -9.15
N TYR A 73 22.10 18.69 -8.65
CA TYR A 73 21.11 19.48 -9.37
C TYR A 73 20.56 20.68 -8.60
N ASN A 74 20.74 20.73 -7.28
CA ASN A 74 20.26 21.80 -6.40
C ASN A 74 18.80 22.23 -6.72
N PRO A 75 17.83 21.31 -6.61
CA PRO A 75 16.46 21.55 -7.06
C PRO A 75 15.68 22.51 -6.14
N ASP A 76 14.76 23.29 -6.70
CA ASP A 76 13.83 24.13 -5.94
C ASP A 76 12.79 23.30 -5.16
N LEU A 77 12.47 22.10 -5.66
CA LEU A 77 11.58 21.13 -5.02
C LEU A 77 12.18 19.72 -5.17
N PHE A 78 12.36 19.04 -4.04
CA PHE A 78 12.77 17.64 -3.99
C PHE A 78 11.74 16.85 -3.18
N ALA A 79 11.22 15.77 -3.78
CA ALA A 79 10.29 14.87 -3.14
C ALA A 79 10.80 13.43 -3.24
N MET A 80 10.72 12.69 -2.15
CA MET A 80 11.12 11.28 -2.09
C MET A 80 10.28 10.52 -1.06
N THR A 81 10.30 9.19 -1.16
CA THR A 81 9.65 8.28 -0.22
C THR A 81 10.66 7.25 0.26
N LEU A 82 10.68 6.98 1.56
CA LEU A 82 11.51 5.92 2.17
C LEU A 82 10.64 4.71 2.52
N GLN A 83 10.59 3.74 1.61
CA GLN A 83 9.72 2.55 1.72
C GLN A 83 10.11 1.58 2.84
N GLY A 84 11.36 1.60 3.32
CA GLY A 84 11.89 0.58 4.22
C GLY A 84 11.09 0.38 5.51
N ILE A 85 10.51 1.46 6.07
CA ILE A 85 9.70 1.39 7.29
C ILE A 85 8.38 0.63 7.07
N ASP A 86 7.76 0.78 5.89
CA ASP A 86 6.52 0.09 5.54
C ASP A 86 6.73 -1.43 5.42
N LEU A 87 7.80 -1.83 4.72
CA LEU A 87 8.20 -3.24 4.60
C LEU A 87 8.45 -3.89 5.97
N VAL A 88 9.02 -3.13 6.91
CA VAL A 88 9.30 -3.61 8.27
C VAL A 88 8.03 -3.69 9.09
N HIS A 89 7.15 -2.69 9.02
CA HIS A 89 5.83 -2.73 9.63
C HIS A 89 5.07 -4.00 9.23
N HIS A 90 4.96 -4.26 7.93
CA HIS A 90 4.23 -5.41 7.41
C HIS A 90 4.68 -6.76 7.96
N ASP A 91 5.98 -6.98 8.15
CA ASP A 91 6.50 -8.31 8.51
C ASP A 91 6.93 -8.47 9.98
N PHE A 92 7.27 -7.37 10.66
CA PHE A 92 7.91 -7.41 11.98
C PHE A 92 7.05 -6.88 13.14
N TRP A 93 5.89 -6.26 12.89
CA TRP A 93 5.03 -5.75 13.97
C TRP A 93 4.66 -6.83 14.99
N LYS A 94 4.42 -8.07 14.54
CA LYS A 94 4.13 -9.26 15.37
C LYS A 94 5.21 -9.63 16.41
N TYR A 95 6.37 -8.97 16.38
CA TYR A 95 7.45 -9.18 17.35
C TYR A 95 7.51 -8.12 18.44
N MET A 96 6.83 -6.97 18.29
CA MET A 96 6.86 -5.90 19.29
C MET A 96 6.39 -6.36 20.67
N ASP A 97 5.35 -7.19 20.70
CA ASP A 97 4.80 -7.73 21.96
C ASP A 97 5.52 -9.00 22.44
N ARG A 98 6.66 -9.36 21.84
CA ARG A 98 7.46 -10.54 22.18
C ARG A 98 8.88 -10.15 22.60
N PRO A 99 9.08 -9.73 23.87
CA PRO A 99 10.38 -9.23 24.34
C PRO A 99 11.49 -10.30 24.29
N ASP A 100 11.13 -11.57 24.26
CA ASP A 100 12.03 -12.71 24.07
C ASP A 100 12.51 -12.89 22.61
N SER A 101 11.83 -12.27 21.65
CA SER A 101 12.21 -12.33 20.24
C SER A 101 13.45 -11.47 19.98
N PRO A 102 14.43 -11.97 19.19
CA PRO A 102 15.55 -11.13 18.73
C PRO A 102 15.11 -10.00 17.79
N TYR A 103 13.83 -9.97 17.38
CA TYR A 103 13.27 -8.97 16.48
C TYR A 103 12.37 -7.93 17.18
N SER A 104 12.26 -7.99 18.51
CA SER A 104 11.36 -7.12 19.30
C SER A 104 11.63 -5.62 19.12
N ASN A 105 12.90 -5.23 18.95
CA ASN A 105 13.30 -3.85 18.75
C ASN A 105 13.33 -3.40 17.29
N VAL A 106 13.09 -4.29 16.31
CA VAL A 106 13.27 -3.98 14.89
C VAL A 106 12.49 -2.74 14.46
N LEU A 107 11.21 -2.63 14.84
CA LEU A 107 10.41 -1.46 14.46
C LEU A 107 10.98 -0.18 15.07
N ARG A 108 11.33 -0.20 16.37
CA ARG A 108 11.95 0.94 17.05
C ARG A 108 13.26 1.36 16.36
N ASP A 109 14.12 0.41 16.06
CA ASP A 109 15.42 0.66 15.41
C ASP A 109 15.22 1.25 14.01
N TRP A 110 14.15 0.87 13.31
CA TRP A 110 13.79 1.46 12.03
C TRP A 110 13.26 2.89 12.13
N TYR A 111 12.53 3.26 13.18
CA TYR A 111 12.21 4.67 13.44
C TYR A 111 13.46 5.51 13.74
N ILE A 112 14.44 4.96 14.45
CA ILE A 112 15.75 5.61 14.66
C ILE A 112 16.47 5.81 13.32
N ASN A 113 16.50 4.80 12.45
CA ASN A 113 17.08 4.93 11.11
C ASN A 113 16.37 6.01 10.27
N MET A 114 15.04 6.14 10.38
CA MET A 114 14.30 7.21 9.69
C MET A 114 14.64 8.59 10.24
N ASP A 115 14.75 8.74 11.57
CA ASP A 115 15.15 9.99 12.22
C ASP A 115 16.56 10.42 11.79
N ASP A 116 17.52 9.49 11.78
CA ASP A 116 18.88 9.72 11.30
C ASP A 116 18.89 10.16 9.83
N ALA A 117 18.14 9.49 8.96
CA ALA A 117 18.03 9.83 7.54
C ALA A 117 17.46 11.24 7.32
N VAL A 118 16.39 11.60 8.05
CA VAL A 118 15.80 12.95 8.03
C VAL A 118 16.81 13.98 8.54
N GLY A 119 17.55 13.65 9.60
CA GLY A 119 18.62 14.48 10.15
C GLY A 119 19.75 14.74 9.16
N GLU A 120 20.18 13.73 8.41
CA GLU A 120 21.18 13.86 7.34
C GLU A 120 20.69 14.76 6.21
N LEU A 121 19.48 14.54 5.71
CA LEU A 121 18.90 15.34 4.62
C LEU A 121 18.71 16.79 5.06
N ARG A 122 18.22 17.04 6.28
CA ARG A 122 18.05 18.38 6.83
C ARG A 122 19.39 19.12 6.96
N LYS A 123 20.45 18.44 7.38
CA LYS A 123 21.80 19.01 7.42
C LYS A 123 22.30 19.36 6.03
N LEU A 124 22.05 18.49 5.04
CA LEU A 124 22.47 18.70 3.66
C LEU A 124 21.81 19.92 3.01
N VAL A 125 20.49 20.08 3.16
CA VAL A 125 19.75 21.20 2.53
C VAL A 125 19.86 22.53 3.27
N GLY A 126 20.37 22.52 4.50
CA GLY A 126 20.60 23.71 5.31
C GLY A 126 19.34 24.34 5.91
N ALA A 127 19.54 25.38 6.72
CA ALA A 127 18.48 26.03 7.50
C ALA A 127 17.52 26.92 6.68
N ASN A 128 17.90 27.27 5.44
CA ASN A 128 17.10 28.12 4.56
C ASN A 128 16.12 27.33 3.69
N THR A 129 15.97 26.03 3.93
CA THR A 129 15.09 25.14 3.18
C THR A 129 13.92 24.70 4.04
N ASN A 130 12.71 24.73 3.49
CA ASN A 130 11.55 24.09 4.11
C ASN A 130 11.67 22.57 3.94
N VAL A 131 11.63 21.83 5.04
CA VAL A 131 11.64 20.36 5.08
C VAL A 131 10.31 19.90 5.63
N LEU A 132 9.56 19.18 4.80
CA LEU A 132 8.33 18.52 5.17
C LEU A 132 8.58 17.01 5.27
N LEU A 133 8.12 16.43 6.36
CA LEU A 133 8.05 15.00 6.58
C LEU A 133 6.57 14.61 6.73
N LEU A 134 6.15 13.54 6.07
CA LEU A 134 4.82 12.99 6.25
C LEU A 134 4.81 11.48 6.01
N SER A 135 3.76 10.86 6.53
CA SER A 135 3.36 9.50 6.19
C SER A 135 2.16 9.56 5.24
N ASP A 136 2.21 8.80 4.16
CA ASP A 136 1.09 8.66 3.22
C ASP A 136 -0.07 7.86 3.81
N HIS A 137 0.22 7.01 4.80
CA HIS A 137 -0.76 6.31 5.62
C HIS A 137 -0.22 6.01 7.03
N GLY A 138 -1.08 5.55 7.94
CA GLY A 138 -0.67 4.96 9.21
C GLY A 138 -0.49 3.44 9.13
N SER A 139 -0.38 2.79 10.29
CA SER A 139 -0.31 1.33 10.40
C SER A 139 -0.95 0.83 11.69
N ALA A 140 -1.59 -0.34 11.63
CA ALA A 140 -2.14 -1.04 12.78
C ALA A 140 -1.83 -2.54 12.71
N PRO A 141 -1.67 -3.23 13.86
CA PRO A 141 -1.52 -4.68 13.90
C PRO A 141 -2.71 -5.38 13.25
N VAL A 142 -2.46 -6.55 12.66
CA VAL A 142 -3.49 -7.37 12.02
C VAL A 142 -3.84 -8.55 12.90
N SER A 143 -5.13 -8.71 13.20
CA SER A 143 -5.59 -9.88 13.97
C SER A 143 -5.75 -11.12 13.10
N SER A 144 -6.56 -11.04 12.06
CA SER A 144 -6.92 -12.15 11.18
C SER A 144 -7.17 -11.64 9.76
N ALA A 145 -7.36 -12.55 8.81
CA ALA A 145 -7.75 -12.19 7.45
C ALA A 145 -9.15 -12.71 7.10
N LEU A 146 -9.99 -11.84 6.55
CA LEU A 146 -11.31 -12.15 6.01
C LEU A 146 -11.20 -12.46 4.51
N PHE A 147 -11.74 -13.60 4.08
CA PHE A 147 -11.98 -13.87 2.67
C PHE A 147 -13.29 -13.20 2.23
N VAL A 148 -13.24 -11.91 1.88
CA VAL A 148 -14.44 -11.09 1.67
C VAL A 148 -15.36 -11.63 0.58
N ASN A 149 -14.81 -12.16 -0.52
CA ASN A 149 -15.65 -12.72 -1.57
C ASN A 149 -16.32 -14.03 -1.16
N LYS A 150 -15.72 -14.79 -0.23
CA LYS A 150 -16.37 -15.94 0.39
C LYS A 150 -17.54 -15.49 1.28
N TYR A 151 -17.39 -14.37 1.97
CA TYR A 151 -18.45 -13.78 2.78
C TYR A 151 -19.62 -13.26 1.93
N LEU A 152 -19.32 -12.59 0.81
CA LEU A 152 -20.33 -12.13 -0.14
C LEU A 152 -21.06 -13.33 -0.76
N GLU A 153 -20.34 -14.40 -1.10
CA GLU A 153 -20.93 -15.66 -1.60
C GLU A 153 -21.89 -16.28 -0.57
N SER A 154 -21.49 -16.40 0.70
CA SER A 154 -22.35 -16.98 1.74
C SER A 154 -23.63 -16.16 2.02
N ASN A 155 -23.66 -14.90 1.61
CA ASN A 155 -24.81 -13.99 1.75
C ASN A 155 -25.61 -13.82 0.43
N GLY A 156 -25.31 -14.63 -0.59
CA GLY A 156 -25.99 -14.60 -1.89
C GLY A 156 -25.73 -13.33 -2.71
N LEU A 157 -24.60 -12.64 -2.47
CA LEU A 157 -24.20 -11.42 -3.19
C LEU A 157 -23.14 -11.69 -4.27
N LEU A 158 -22.51 -12.86 -4.24
CA LEU A 158 -21.53 -13.30 -5.23
C LEU A 158 -21.80 -14.75 -5.62
N THR A 159 -21.71 -15.06 -6.91
CA THR A 159 -21.85 -16.41 -7.44
C THR A 159 -20.61 -16.78 -8.24
N VAL A 160 -20.04 -17.97 -8.00
CA VAL A 160 -18.96 -18.52 -8.84
C VAL A 160 -19.52 -19.47 -9.91
N LYS A 161 -18.90 -19.50 -11.09
CA LYS A 161 -19.31 -20.35 -12.23
C LYS A 161 -19.21 -21.85 -11.98
N GLY A 162 -18.47 -22.26 -10.94
CA GLY A 162 -18.19 -23.65 -10.60
C GLY A 162 -16.95 -23.76 -9.72
N PRO A 163 -16.32 -24.96 -9.64
CA PRO A 163 -15.07 -25.12 -8.89
C PRO A 163 -14.01 -24.14 -9.37
N VAL A 164 -13.48 -23.33 -8.45
CA VAL A 164 -12.55 -22.24 -8.75
C VAL A 164 -11.25 -22.80 -9.35
N LYS A 165 -10.91 -22.35 -10.55
CA LYS A 165 -9.70 -22.77 -11.27
C LYS A 165 -8.55 -21.82 -10.97
N ASN A 166 -7.53 -22.31 -10.27
CA ASN A 166 -6.30 -21.55 -10.00
C ASN A 166 -5.26 -21.77 -11.12
N LYS A 167 -5.33 -21.00 -12.22
CA LYS A 167 -4.30 -21.03 -13.27
C LYS A 167 -2.99 -20.40 -12.74
N GLY A 168 -1.94 -21.19 -12.53
CA GLY A 168 -0.60 -20.67 -12.14
C GLY A 168 0.26 -21.52 -11.18
N ASP A 169 -0.15 -22.75 -10.86
CA ASP A 169 0.46 -23.54 -9.77
C ASP A 169 1.92 -23.97 -10.05
N THR A 170 2.30 -24.25 -11.31
CA THR A 170 3.63 -24.77 -11.66
C THR A 170 4.77 -23.75 -11.45
N TYR A 171 4.59 -22.50 -11.93
CA TYR A 171 5.58 -21.43 -11.75
C TYR A 171 5.71 -20.99 -10.29
N THR A 172 4.60 -21.05 -9.55
CA THR A 172 4.56 -20.70 -8.12
C THR A 172 5.34 -21.72 -7.29
N LYS A 173 5.30 -23.01 -7.66
CA LYS A 173 6.12 -24.07 -7.03
C LYS A 173 7.61 -23.90 -7.29
N LEU A 174 8.00 -23.61 -8.54
CA LEU A 174 9.40 -23.34 -8.89
C LEU A 174 9.93 -22.10 -8.18
N ARG A 175 9.16 -21.00 -8.16
CA ARG A 175 9.47 -19.77 -7.41
C ARG A 175 9.74 -20.08 -5.94
N ARG A 176 8.79 -20.77 -5.29
CA ARG A 176 8.88 -21.13 -3.87
C ARG A 176 10.10 -22.00 -3.59
N TRP A 177 10.41 -22.93 -4.50
CA TRP A 177 11.62 -23.74 -4.40
C TRP A 177 12.90 -22.90 -4.50
N VAL A 178 13.00 -21.98 -5.47
CA VAL A 178 14.16 -21.09 -5.61
C VAL A 178 14.34 -20.24 -4.36
N LEU A 179 13.29 -19.55 -3.92
CA LEU A 179 13.32 -18.65 -2.76
C LEU A 179 13.70 -19.37 -1.46
N ARG A 180 13.26 -20.61 -1.28
CA ARG A 180 13.52 -21.41 -0.08
C ARG A 180 14.92 -22.01 -0.05
N ASN A 181 15.51 -22.33 -1.21
CA ASN A 181 16.77 -23.09 -1.28
C ASN A 181 17.99 -22.22 -1.62
N MET A 182 17.80 -21.04 -2.20
CA MET A 182 18.87 -20.18 -2.68
C MET A 182 19.12 -18.96 -1.78
N PRO A 183 20.39 -18.53 -1.58
CA PRO A 183 20.69 -17.30 -0.84
C PRO A 183 20.15 -16.04 -1.54
N PRO A 184 19.78 -14.98 -0.80
CA PRO A 184 19.16 -13.76 -1.34
C PRO A 184 19.94 -13.07 -2.46
N GLY A 185 21.27 -12.96 -2.32
CA GLY A 185 22.12 -12.35 -3.34
C GLY A 185 22.14 -13.13 -4.65
N MET A 186 22.02 -14.47 -4.57
CA MET A 186 21.95 -15.34 -5.74
C MET A 186 20.58 -15.26 -6.42
N VAL A 187 19.51 -15.17 -5.63
CA VAL A 187 18.14 -14.92 -6.12
C VAL A 187 18.08 -13.58 -6.86
N ALA A 188 18.65 -12.52 -6.29
CA ALA A 188 18.74 -11.21 -6.96
C ALA A 188 19.53 -11.29 -8.28
N GLY A 189 20.64 -12.03 -8.31
CA GLY A 189 21.40 -12.31 -9.53
C GLY A 189 20.60 -13.08 -10.59
N ILE A 190 19.85 -14.11 -10.19
CA ILE A 190 18.98 -14.89 -11.06
C ILE A 190 17.87 -14.02 -11.66
N TYR A 191 17.22 -13.19 -10.84
CA TYR A 191 16.21 -12.25 -11.33
C TYR A 191 16.78 -11.24 -12.33
N LYS A 192 18.07 -10.86 -12.19
CA LYS A 192 18.76 -10.00 -13.17
C LYS A 192 19.06 -10.69 -14.50
N ILE A 193 19.15 -12.02 -14.57
CA ILE A 193 19.46 -12.78 -15.80
C ILE A 193 18.27 -13.55 -16.41
N THR A 194 17.16 -13.71 -15.66
CA THR A 194 15.96 -14.43 -16.11
C THR A 194 15.15 -13.64 -17.16
N PRO A 195 14.67 -14.23 -18.26
CA PRO A 195 13.87 -13.54 -19.28
C PRO A 195 12.61 -12.82 -18.74
N ASP A 196 12.25 -11.69 -19.33
CA ASP A 196 11.21 -10.78 -18.81
C ASP A 196 9.82 -11.43 -18.64
N PHE A 197 9.45 -12.34 -19.55
CA PHE A 197 8.17 -13.06 -19.48
C PHE A 197 8.08 -14.00 -18.25
N VAL A 198 9.23 -14.41 -17.69
CA VAL A 198 9.32 -15.23 -16.49
C VAL A 198 9.43 -14.34 -15.26
N SER A 199 10.28 -13.31 -15.27
CA SER A 199 10.46 -12.40 -14.12
C SER A 199 9.15 -11.69 -13.77
N HIS A 200 8.38 -11.23 -14.77
CA HIS A 200 7.08 -10.58 -14.56
C HIS A 200 6.12 -11.48 -13.78
N LYS A 201 6.02 -12.76 -14.14
CA LYS A 201 5.14 -13.75 -13.48
C LYS A 201 5.57 -14.11 -12.05
N LEU A 202 6.75 -13.68 -11.63
CA LEU A 202 7.34 -13.94 -10.32
C LEU A 202 7.25 -12.72 -9.38
N THR A 203 6.59 -11.63 -9.79
CA THR A 203 6.42 -10.41 -8.98
C THR A 203 5.20 -10.45 -8.05
N ALA A 204 5.12 -9.51 -7.10
CA ALA A 204 3.91 -9.25 -6.30
C ALA A 204 2.80 -8.63 -7.16
N SER A 205 3.13 -7.72 -8.07
CA SER A 205 2.18 -7.15 -9.05
C SER A 205 1.52 -8.24 -9.89
N ALA A 206 2.28 -9.24 -10.37
CA ALA A 206 1.70 -10.39 -11.06
C ALA A 206 0.91 -11.33 -10.13
N ALA A 207 1.12 -11.31 -8.82
CA ALA A 207 0.25 -12.01 -7.86
C ALA A 207 -1.08 -11.27 -7.68
N ILE A 208 -1.07 -9.94 -7.64
CA ILE A 208 -2.27 -9.08 -7.63
C ILE A 208 -3.04 -9.24 -8.94
N GLU A 209 -2.38 -9.13 -10.10
CA GLU A 209 -2.99 -9.37 -11.42
C GLU A 209 -3.62 -10.75 -11.52
N ARG A 210 -2.94 -11.80 -11.06
CA ARG A 210 -3.50 -13.17 -11.05
C ARG A 210 -4.73 -13.28 -10.16
N THR A 211 -4.72 -12.60 -9.02
CA THR A 211 -5.88 -12.54 -8.12
C THR A 211 -7.07 -11.88 -8.80
N LEU A 212 -6.87 -10.72 -9.43
CA LEU A 212 -7.91 -9.99 -10.16
C LEU A 212 -8.42 -10.77 -11.38
N GLN A 213 -7.52 -11.36 -12.18
CA GLN A 213 -7.88 -12.26 -13.28
C GLN A 213 -8.65 -13.47 -12.77
N GLY A 214 -8.29 -13.98 -11.59
CA GLY A 214 -9.01 -15.04 -10.91
C GLY A 214 -10.46 -14.67 -10.59
N LEU A 215 -10.75 -13.43 -10.22
CA LEU A 215 -12.13 -12.94 -10.06
C LEU A 215 -12.85 -12.97 -11.41
N ILE A 216 -12.27 -12.35 -12.44
CA ILE A 216 -12.85 -12.27 -13.80
C ILE A 216 -13.19 -13.66 -14.35
N ASP A 217 -12.26 -14.60 -14.25
CA ASP A 217 -12.41 -15.95 -14.82
C ASP A 217 -13.48 -16.77 -14.09
N ASN A 218 -13.60 -16.63 -12.76
CA ASN A 218 -14.38 -17.56 -11.93
C ASN A 218 -15.73 -17.02 -11.46
N VAL A 219 -15.95 -15.70 -11.43
CA VAL A 219 -17.24 -15.10 -11.03
C VAL A 219 -18.27 -15.27 -12.16
N ASP A 220 -19.51 -15.62 -11.80
CA ASP A 220 -20.69 -15.60 -12.66
C ASP A 220 -21.32 -14.20 -12.60
N TRP A 221 -20.91 -13.34 -13.54
CA TRP A 221 -21.29 -11.92 -13.57
C TRP A 221 -22.78 -11.70 -13.82
N ASP A 222 -23.49 -12.64 -14.44
CA ASP A 222 -24.94 -12.56 -14.62
C ASP A 222 -25.73 -12.88 -13.34
N LYS A 223 -25.06 -13.36 -12.29
CA LYS A 223 -25.67 -13.73 -11.00
C LYS A 223 -24.95 -13.13 -9.78
N THR A 224 -24.10 -12.14 -9.99
CA THR A 224 -23.29 -11.53 -8.92
C THR A 224 -23.67 -10.07 -8.75
N PRO A 225 -24.51 -9.75 -7.73
CA PRO A 225 -24.84 -8.37 -7.37
C PRO A 225 -23.66 -7.54 -6.89
N ALA A 226 -22.70 -8.12 -6.16
CA ALA A 226 -21.55 -7.40 -5.64
C ALA A 226 -20.30 -8.27 -5.53
N PHE A 227 -19.13 -7.66 -5.70
CA PHE A 227 -17.84 -8.33 -5.56
C PHE A 227 -16.82 -7.40 -4.91
N SER A 228 -15.72 -7.96 -4.41
CA SER A 228 -14.63 -7.19 -3.84
C SER A 228 -13.28 -7.51 -4.47
N THR A 229 -12.47 -6.48 -4.71
CA THR A 229 -11.06 -6.62 -5.08
C THR A 229 -10.15 -6.75 -3.87
N GLY A 230 -10.70 -6.67 -2.66
CA GLY A 230 -9.93 -6.63 -1.40
C GLY A 230 -9.02 -5.41 -1.34
N GLY A 231 -8.00 -5.47 -0.48
CA GLY A 231 -7.06 -4.36 -0.27
C GLY A 231 -6.82 -4.10 1.22
N HIS A 232 -6.30 -2.92 1.54
CA HIS A 232 -6.21 -2.44 2.93
C HIS A 232 -7.58 -2.13 3.53
N GLN A 233 -8.60 -1.99 2.68
CA GLN A 233 -10.02 -2.00 2.99
C GLN A 233 -10.71 -3.06 2.12
N ALA A 234 -11.92 -3.47 2.48
CA ALA A 234 -12.79 -4.19 1.55
C ALA A 234 -13.34 -3.20 0.54
N HIS A 235 -12.69 -3.08 -0.62
CA HIS A 235 -13.21 -2.35 -1.78
C HIS A 235 -14.31 -3.20 -2.42
N ILE A 236 -15.56 -2.79 -2.28
CA ILE A 236 -16.74 -3.52 -2.77
C ILE A 236 -17.40 -2.73 -3.89
N TYR A 237 -17.67 -3.43 -4.99
CA TYR A 237 -18.30 -2.92 -6.19
C TYR A 237 -19.64 -3.61 -6.40
N VAL A 238 -20.64 -2.83 -6.77
CA VAL A 238 -21.97 -3.29 -7.20
C VAL A 238 -21.94 -3.51 -8.71
N ASN A 239 -22.61 -4.56 -9.15
CA ASN A 239 -22.78 -4.84 -10.56
C ASN A 239 -24.01 -4.10 -11.11
N TYR A 240 -23.77 -2.89 -11.61
CA TYR A 240 -24.81 -2.01 -12.14
C TYR A 240 -25.60 -2.65 -13.29
N ASP A 241 -24.93 -3.37 -14.20
CA ASP A 241 -25.59 -4.04 -15.33
C ASP A 241 -26.64 -5.07 -14.85
N LEU A 242 -26.33 -5.80 -13.78
CA LEU A 242 -27.26 -6.77 -13.20
C LEU A 242 -28.42 -6.06 -12.48
N VAL A 243 -28.12 -5.01 -11.72
CA VAL A 243 -29.14 -4.18 -11.05
C VAL A 243 -30.13 -3.61 -12.08
N ASP A 244 -29.63 -3.05 -13.17
CA ASP A 244 -30.46 -2.46 -14.23
C ASP A 244 -31.33 -3.52 -14.93
N LYS A 245 -30.78 -4.71 -15.23
CA LYS A 245 -31.55 -5.84 -15.79
C LYS A 245 -32.69 -6.31 -14.88
N LEU A 246 -32.50 -6.21 -13.56
CA LEU A 246 -33.47 -6.69 -12.58
C LEU A 246 -34.49 -5.61 -12.16
N LYS A 247 -34.23 -4.34 -12.45
CA LYS A 247 -35.02 -3.18 -12.01
C LYS A 247 -36.52 -3.28 -12.32
N ASP A 248 -36.87 -3.75 -13.51
CA ASP A 248 -38.27 -3.87 -13.93
C ASP A 248 -39.03 -5.00 -13.22
N ASN A 249 -38.32 -6.06 -12.81
CA ASN A 249 -38.91 -7.24 -12.19
C ASN A 249 -38.78 -7.24 -10.66
N GLN A 250 -37.81 -6.50 -10.10
CA GLN A 250 -37.53 -6.42 -8.67
C GLN A 250 -37.11 -4.98 -8.28
N PRO A 251 -38.07 -4.05 -8.16
CA PRO A 251 -37.79 -2.62 -7.89
C PRO A 251 -37.04 -2.36 -6.58
N SER A 252 -37.09 -3.30 -5.62
CA SER A 252 -36.41 -3.22 -4.32
C SER A 252 -34.93 -3.65 -4.35
N GLN A 253 -34.34 -3.82 -5.55
CA GLN A 253 -32.92 -4.10 -5.73
C GLN A 253 -32.22 -2.89 -6.37
N THR A 254 -32.33 -1.72 -5.76
CA THR A 254 -31.52 -0.56 -6.17
C THR A 254 -30.07 -0.73 -5.71
N VAL A 255 -29.15 0.06 -6.29
CA VAL A 255 -27.76 0.14 -5.82
C VAL A 255 -27.72 0.51 -4.34
N ASP A 256 -28.53 1.49 -3.92
CA ASP A 256 -28.62 1.93 -2.53
C ASP A 256 -29.09 0.81 -1.58
N ASP A 257 -30.05 -0.01 -2.01
CA ASP A 257 -30.51 -1.15 -1.21
C ASP A 257 -29.44 -2.23 -1.09
N LEU A 258 -28.65 -2.47 -2.14
CA LEU A 258 -27.49 -3.37 -2.09
C LEU A 258 -26.40 -2.82 -1.17
N VAL A 259 -26.10 -1.53 -1.23
CA VAL A 259 -25.12 -0.88 -0.33
C VAL A 259 -25.59 -0.97 1.13
N LYS A 260 -26.87 -0.71 1.42
CA LYS A 260 -27.44 -0.91 2.77
C LYS A 260 -27.32 -2.37 3.22
N LYS A 261 -27.62 -3.32 2.34
CA LYS A 261 -27.45 -4.76 2.64
C LYS A 261 -25.98 -5.10 2.93
N LEU A 262 -25.03 -4.54 2.18
CA LEU A 262 -23.60 -4.69 2.42
C LEU A 262 -23.21 -4.14 3.80
N CYS A 263 -23.65 -2.94 4.16
CA CYS A 263 -23.41 -2.37 5.50
C CYS A 263 -23.96 -3.28 6.61
N ASN A 264 -25.18 -3.80 6.43
CA ASN A 264 -25.80 -4.69 7.41
C ASN A 264 -24.99 -5.97 7.61
N ILE A 265 -24.65 -6.71 6.55
CA ILE A 265 -23.89 -7.96 6.70
C ILE A 265 -22.50 -7.69 7.29
N MET A 266 -21.82 -6.62 6.87
CA MET A 266 -20.48 -6.30 7.38
C MET A 266 -20.51 -5.93 8.88
N SER A 267 -21.64 -5.40 9.37
CA SER A 267 -21.85 -5.09 10.80
C SER A 267 -22.16 -6.32 11.67
N GLU A 268 -22.48 -7.46 11.06
CA GLU A 268 -22.72 -8.73 11.75
C GLU A 268 -21.47 -9.61 11.85
N LEU A 269 -20.35 -9.20 11.25
CA LEU A 269 -19.09 -9.92 11.37
C LEU A 269 -18.58 -9.92 12.81
N THR A 270 -18.14 -11.09 13.27
CA THR A 270 -17.48 -11.29 14.56
C THR A 270 -16.04 -11.76 14.36
N ASP A 271 -15.13 -11.34 15.23
CA ASP A 271 -13.75 -11.83 15.24
C ASP A 271 -13.74 -13.34 15.55
N PRO A 272 -13.17 -14.20 14.68
CA PRO A 272 -13.12 -15.63 14.91
C PRO A 272 -12.30 -16.04 16.14
N LYS A 273 -11.41 -15.17 16.66
CA LYS A 273 -10.59 -15.49 17.84
C LYS A 273 -11.33 -15.23 19.15
N THR A 274 -12.01 -14.09 19.24
CA THR A 274 -12.63 -13.63 20.49
C THR A 274 -14.14 -13.82 20.53
N GLY A 275 -14.80 -13.97 19.36
CA GLY A 275 -16.26 -14.00 19.23
C GLY A 275 -16.92 -12.62 19.35
N GLU A 276 -16.16 -11.54 19.59
CA GLU A 276 -16.69 -10.19 19.70
C GLU A 276 -17.08 -9.63 18.31
N LYS A 277 -18.10 -8.74 18.26
CA LYS A 277 -18.45 -8.02 17.03
C LYS A 277 -17.28 -7.15 16.56
N LEU A 278 -17.02 -7.18 15.26
CA LEU A 278 -16.09 -6.25 14.63
C LEU A 278 -16.70 -4.85 14.55
N ARG A 279 -15.84 -3.85 14.53
CA ARG A 279 -16.20 -2.45 14.29
C ARG A 279 -15.92 -2.10 12.83
N PRO A 280 -16.94 -2.07 11.95
CA PRO A 280 -16.77 -1.57 10.60
C PRO A 280 -16.67 -0.04 10.59
N ILE A 281 -15.87 0.48 9.67
CA ILE A 281 -15.88 1.89 9.25
C ILE A 281 -16.23 1.90 7.77
N PHE A 282 -17.34 2.53 7.43
CA PHE A 282 -17.88 2.59 6.08
C PHE A 282 -17.47 3.90 5.41
N HIS A 283 -16.97 3.78 4.18
CA HIS A 283 -16.64 4.90 3.30
C HIS A 283 -17.42 4.73 2.01
N PHE A 284 -18.37 5.62 1.77
CA PHE A 284 -19.26 5.56 0.61
C PHE A 284 -18.62 6.25 -0.60
N LYS A 285 -18.91 5.75 -1.81
CA LYS A 285 -18.36 6.27 -3.07
C LYS A 285 -18.49 7.79 -3.18
N ASP A 286 -19.70 8.30 -3.03
CA ASP A 286 -20.04 9.69 -3.29
C ASP A 286 -19.45 10.67 -2.28
N GLU A 287 -19.11 10.17 -1.09
CA GLU A 287 -18.49 10.95 -0.02
C GLU A 287 -16.95 10.94 -0.13
N THR A 288 -16.39 9.83 -0.62
CA THR A 288 -14.95 9.55 -0.57
C THR A 288 -14.22 10.00 -1.83
N PHE A 289 -14.80 9.73 -3.00
CA PHE A 289 -14.16 9.97 -4.29
C PHE A 289 -14.84 11.11 -5.02
N LYS A 290 -14.06 11.96 -5.66
CA LYS A 290 -14.54 13.07 -6.49
C LYS A 290 -13.77 13.11 -7.81
N GLY A 291 -14.36 13.74 -8.81
CA GLY A 291 -13.73 13.94 -10.11
C GLY A 291 -14.18 12.93 -11.18
N PRO A 292 -13.59 13.03 -12.39
CA PRO A 292 -14.13 12.39 -13.59
C PRO A 292 -14.08 10.86 -13.58
N PHE A 293 -13.29 10.25 -12.70
CA PHE A 293 -13.13 8.80 -12.58
C PHE A 293 -13.89 8.20 -11.38
N GLN A 294 -14.75 8.97 -10.71
CA GLN A 294 -15.55 8.48 -9.56
C GLN A 294 -16.37 7.24 -9.90
N PHE A 295 -16.82 7.10 -11.16
CA PHE A 295 -17.58 5.94 -11.61
C PHE A 295 -16.80 4.63 -11.55
N GLU A 296 -15.46 4.67 -11.64
CA GLU A 296 -14.57 3.50 -11.52
C GLU A 296 -14.28 3.11 -10.07
N ALA A 297 -14.66 3.96 -9.10
CA ALA A 297 -14.37 3.73 -7.70
C ALA A 297 -15.25 2.62 -7.10
N PRO A 298 -14.86 2.02 -5.96
CA PRO A 298 -15.73 1.13 -5.20
C PRO A 298 -16.98 1.86 -4.70
N ASP A 299 -18.12 1.18 -4.69
CA ASP A 299 -19.38 1.69 -4.13
C ASP A 299 -19.32 1.81 -2.61
N LEU A 300 -18.58 0.90 -1.99
CA LEU A 300 -18.36 0.87 -0.56
C LEU A 300 -16.95 0.38 -0.25
N CYS A 301 -16.21 1.17 0.53
CA CYS A 301 -14.95 0.77 1.13
C CYS A 301 -15.19 0.50 2.62
N VAL A 302 -14.85 -0.70 3.09
CA VAL A 302 -15.04 -1.08 4.52
C VAL A 302 -13.72 -1.38 5.20
N GLU A 303 -13.42 -0.65 6.26
CA GLU A 303 -12.38 -1.04 7.22
C GLU A 303 -13.01 -1.87 8.33
N LEU A 304 -12.33 -2.92 8.76
CA LEU A 304 -12.81 -3.80 9.82
C LEU A 304 -11.78 -3.84 10.93
N PHE A 305 -12.21 -3.53 12.15
CA PHE A 305 -11.36 -3.55 13.33
C PHE A 305 -11.92 -4.46 14.41
N THR A 306 -11.04 -5.05 15.21
CA THR A 306 -11.35 -5.47 16.57
C THR A 306 -11.36 -4.22 17.47
N LYS A 307 -10.99 -4.33 18.75
CA LYS A 307 -10.78 -3.15 19.61
C LYS A 307 -9.58 -2.31 19.18
N THR A 308 -8.46 -2.96 18.84
CA THR A 308 -7.16 -2.30 18.59
C THR A 308 -6.45 -2.80 17.34
N GLU A 309 -6.90 -3.91 16.75
CA GLU A 309 -6.27 -4.53 15.59
C GLU A 309 -7.18 -4.41 14.36
N LYS A 310 -6.58 -4.34 13.18
CA LYS A 310 -7.31 -4.34 11.92
C LYS A 310 -7.47 -5.77 11.40
N ILE A 311 -8.50 -5.98 10.59
CA ILE A 311 -8.72 -7.22 9.84
C ILE A 311 -8.17 -7.03 8.43
N GLN A 312 -7.30 -7.93 8.00
CA GLN A 312 -6.84 -7.95 6.62
C GLN A 312 -7.96 -8.44 5.69
N VAL A 313 -8.15 -7.81 4.54
CA VAL A 313 -9.15 -8.25 3.56
C VAL A 313 -8.48 -8.96 2.38
N SER A 314 -8.88 -10.20 2.15
CA SER A 314 -8.41 -11.01 1.02
C SER A 314 -9.54 -11.24 0.01
N PRO A 315 -9.36 -10.92 -1.27
CA PRO A 315 -10.36 -11.17 -2.32
C PRO A 315 -10.37 -12.60 -2.83
N ARG A 316 -9.57 -13.50 -2.25
CA ARG A 316 -9.36 -14.85 -2.78
C ARG A 316 -10.69 -15.62 -2.87
N LEU A 317 -10.90 -16.29 -4.00
CA LEU A 317 -12.03 -17.20 -4.22
C LEU A 317 -11.66 -18.66 -3.93
N GLY A 318 -12.70 -19.48 -3.72
CA GLY A 318 -12.55 -20.94 -3.61
C GLY A 318 -11.92 -21.41 -2.31
N THR A 319 -11.91 -20.57 -1.28
CA THR A 319 -11.54 -20.98 0.08
C THR A 319 -12.74 -21.68 0.74
N PRO A 320 -12.52 -22.81 1.45
CA PRO A 320 -13.61 -23.45 2.20
C PRO A 320 -13.95 -22.65 3.47
N GLU A 321 -12.97 -21.95 4.01
CA GLU A 321 -13.08 -21.15 5.23
C GLU A 321 -13.34 -19.67 4.90
N LEU A 322 -14.08 -19.01 5.80
CA LEU A 322 -14.33 -17.57 5.77
C LEU A 322 -13.14 -16.75 6.28
N TRP A 323 -12.38 -17.32 7.21
CA TRP A 323 -11.31 -16.65 7.95
C TRP A 323 -9.97 -17.35 7.75
N SER A 324 -8.88 -16.60 7.91
CA SER A 324 -7.55 -17.15 8.12
C SER A 324 -6.94 -16.60 9.41
N SER A 325 -6.47 -17.50 10.28
CA SER A 325 -5.74 -17.17 11.50
C SER A 325 -4.27 -16.79 11.26
N SER A 326 -3.79 -16.96 10.03
CA SER A 326 -2.43 -16.60 9.60
C SER A 326 -2.51 -15.50 8.54
N PRO A 327 -2.75 -14.24 8.96
CA PRO A 327 -2.83 -13.13 8.01
C PRO A 327 -1.53 -13.01 7.21
N HIS A 328 -1.65 -12.42 6.03
CA HIS A 328 -0.49 -12.19 5.17
C HIS A 328 0.44 -11.18 5.84
N PHE A 329 -0.09 -10.07 6.34
CA PHE A 329 0.71 -9.07 7.02
C PHE A 329 0.52 -9.11 8.53
N SER A 330 1.55 -8.74 9.28
CA SER A 330 1.49 -8.51 10.73
C SER A 330 0.97 -7.13 11.10
N SER A 331 1.13 -6.14 10.22
CA SER A 331 0.44 -4.86 10.28
C SER A 331 -0.08 -4.46 8.90
N ILE A 332 -1.09 -3.60 8.85
CA ILE A 332 -1.68 -3.09 7.60
C ILE A 332 -2.01 -1.61 7.74
N HIS A 333 -2.21 -0.94 6.61
CA HIS A 333 -2.34 0.51 6.55
C HIS A 333 -3.61 1.00 7.28
N THR A 334 -3.51 2.16 7.91
CA THR A 334 -4.64 2.95 8.43
C THR A 334 -4.66 4.32 7.77
N ARG A 335 -5.78 5.04 7.84
CA ARG A 335 -5.93 6.34 7.16
C ARG A 335 -5.10 7.44 7.85
N GLU A 336 -4.91 7.32 9.15
CA GLU A 336 -4.31 8.31 10.01
C GLU A 336 -2.80 8.11 10.07
N GLY A 337 -2.08 8.98 9.37
CA GLY A 337 -0.62 9.09 9.45
C GLY A 337 -0.16 10.22 10.37
N PHE A 338 1.05 10.70 10.15
CA PHE A 338 1.59 11.90 10.79
C PHE A 338 2.24 12.80 9.73
N TRP A 339 2.42 14.07 10.08
CA TRP A 339 3.19 15.01 9.27
C TRP A 339 3.85 16.04 10.17
N GLY A 340 4.87 16.71 9.65
CA GLY A 340 5.56 17.81 10.30
C GLY A 340 6.40 18.58 9.30
N ILE A 341 6.46 19.90 9.46
CA ILE A 341 7.22 20.79 8.59
C ILE A 341 8.07 21.75 9.41
N VAL A 342 9.27 22.04 8.92
CA VAL A 342 10.20 23.00 9.53
C VAL A 342 10.88 23.79 8.42
N GLY A 343 11.13 25.08 8.66
CA GLY A 343 11.85 25.92 7.69
C GLY A 343 11.79 27.40 8.03
N PRO A 344 12.44 28.26 7.23
CA PRO A 344 12.55 29.69 7.51
C PRO A 344 11.21 30.43 7.53
N ASN A 345 10.20 29.92 6.80
CA ASN A 345 8.90 30.58 6.62
C ASN A 345 7.77 29.87 7.38
N ILE A 346 8.11 29.03 8.35
CA ILE A 346 7.17 28.13 9.04
C ILE A 346 7.03 28.53 10.51
N SER A 347 5.78 28.69 10.95
CA SER A 347 5.42 28.99 12.35
C SER A 347 5.69 27.79 13.26
N PRO A 348 6.52 27.92 14.32
CA PRO A 348 6.80 26.82 15.22
C PRO A 348 5.62 26.52 16.16
N GLY A 349 5.48 25.24 16.56
CA GLY A 349 4.55 24.82 17.61
C GLY A 349 3.07 24.75 17.21
N VAL A 350 2.75 25.00 15.94
CA VAL A 350 1.37 24.87 15.43
C VAL A 350 1.00 23.39 15.33
N LYS A 351 -0.19 23.05 15.85
CA LYS A 351 -0.79 21.72 15.72
C LYS A 351 -2.13 21.87 15.00
N LEU A 352 -2.33 21.09 13.95
CA LEU A 352 -3.60 21.01 13.24
C LEU A 352 -3.75 19.65 12.57
N ASP A 353 -5.01 19.30 12.28
CA ASP A 353 -5.33 18.19 11.38
C ASP A 353 -5.20 18.67 9.94
N ALA A 354 -4.58 17.84 9.09
CA ALA A 354 -4.39 18.12 7.68
C ALA A 354 -4.68 16.86 6.85
N GLY A 355 -5.26 17.03 5.67
CA GLY A 355 -5.40 15.97 4.68
C GLY A 355 -4.18 15.89 3.77
N LEU A 356 -3.91 14.71 3.21
CA LEU A 356 -2.86 14.55 2.20
C LEU A 356 -3.07 15.47 0.98
N LEU A 357 -4.33 15.78 0.66
CA LEU A 357 -4.71 16.67 -0.44
C LEU A 357 -4.37 18.14 -0.17
N ASP A 358 -4.24 18.56 1.10
CA ASP A 358 -3.85 19.93 1.48
C ASP A 358 -2.37 20.20 1.16
N LEU A 359 -1.59 19.15 0.90
CA LEU A 359 -0.16 19.26 0.71
C LEU A 359 0.20 20.01 -0.57
N ALA A 360 -0.31 19.56 -1.70
CA ALA A 360 0.01 20.15 -3.00
C ALA A 360 -0.25 21.67 -3.05
N PRO A 361 -1.46 22.18 -2.68
CA PRO A 361 -1.69 23.62 -2.66
C PRO A 361 -0.80 24.34 -1.65
N THR A 362 -0.50 23.74 -0.50
CA THR A 362 0.41 24.32 0.50
C THR A 362 1.84 24.47 -0.04
N LEU A 363 2.39 23.44 -0.69
CA LEU A 363 3.73 23.48 -1.29
C LEU A 363 3.81 24.49 -2.43
N LEU A 364 2.80 24.55 -3.31
CA LEU A 364 2.73 25.55 -4.38
C LEU A 364 2.76 26.98 -3.81
N ASN A 365 1.95 27.25 -2.77
CA ASN A 365 1.94 28.54 -2.12
C ASN A 365 3.30 28.90 -1.48
N LEU A 366 3.97 27.94 -0.84
CA LEU A 366 5.32 28.13 -0.29
C LEU A 366 6.37 28.43 -1.37
N LEU A 367 6.20 27.89 -2.58
CA LEU A 367 7.02 28.19 -3.76
C LEU A 367 6.62 29.51 -4.45
N GLY A 368 5.61 30.23 -3.95
CA GLY A 368 5.10 31.46 -4.55
C GLY A 368 4.28 31.23 -5.82
N ILE A 369 3.79 30.01 -6.03
CA ILE A 369 2.92 29.64 -7.14
C ILE A 369 1.48 29.63 -6.65
N THR A 370 0.59 30.34 -7.33
CA THR A 370 -0.85 30.30 -7.03
C THR A 370 -1.38 28.87 -7.27
N PRO A 371 -1.96 28.21 -6.24
CA PRO A 371 -2.53 26.89 -6.43
C PRO A 371 -3.67 26.91 -7.46
N PRO A 372 -3.76 25.90 -8.34
CA PRO A 372 -4.89 25.73 -9.25
C PRO A 372 -6.22 25.68 -8.49
N SER A 373 -7.27 26.26 -9.08
CA SER A 373 -8.61 26.32 -8.46
C SER A 373 -9.30 24.96 -8.33
N ASP A 374 -8.81 23.94 -9.03
CA ASP A 374 -9.27 22.56 -9.01
C ASP A 374 -8.49 21.67 -8.02
N CYS A 375 -7.67 22.24 -7.14
CA CYS A 375 -7.12 21.49 -6.00
C CYS A 375 -8.25 21.06 -5.05
N ASP A 376 -8.31 19.77 -4.72
CA ASP A 376 -9.29 19.24 -3.75
C ASP A 376 -8.97 19.63 -2.31
N GLY A 377 -7.69 19.85 -2.00
CA GLY A 377 -7.24 20.33 -0.68
C GLY A 377 -7.12 21.84 -0.62
N ARG A 378 -6.81 22.34 0.57
CA ARG A 378 -6.63 23.76 0.87
C ARG A 378 -5.21 24.08 1.30
N VAL A 379 -4.82 25.34 1.11
CA VAL A 379 -3.57 25.86 1.67
C VAL A 379 -3.66 25.85 3.21
N LEU A 380 -2.63 25.31 3.86
CA LEU A 380 -2.50 25.35 5.31
C LEU A 380 -1.90 26.70 5.76
N ASP A 381 -2.64 27.79 5.59
CA ASP A 381 -2.13 29.14 5.90
C ASP A 381 -1.72 29.30 7.37
N GLN A 382 -2.28 28.50 8.28
CA GLN A 382 -2.00 28.60 9.72
C GLN A 382 -0.55 28.30 10.08
N ILE A 383 0.19 27.57 9.23
CA ILE A 383 1.59 27.22 9.46
C ILE A 383 2.58 28.16 8.77
N ILE A 384 2.12 29.05 7.90
CA ILE A 384 2.97 29.92 7.10
C ILE A 384 3.13 31.25 7.83
N LEU A 385 4.38 31.70 8.03
CA LEU A 385 4.65 33.03 8.56
C LEU A 385 4.12 34.08 7.58
N SER A 386 3.37 35.06 8.08
CA SER A 386 2.87 36.18 7.27
C SER A 386 4.06 36.86 6.59
N ARG A 387 4.04 36.96 5.25
CA ARG A 387 5.04 37.73 4.49
C ARG A 387 4.88 39.19 4.90
N SER A 388 5.83 39.70 5.69
CA SER A 388 5.92 41.11 6.08
C SER A 388 6.35 41.98 4.90
#